data_AF-A0A3S0WDX3-F1
#
_entry.id   AF-A0A3S0WDX3-F1
#
_cell.length_a   1.000
_cell.length_b   1.000
_cell.length_c   1.000
_cell.angle_alpha   90.00
_cell.angle_beta   90.00
_cell.angle_gamma   90.00
#
_symmetry.space_group_name_H-M   'P 1'
#
loop_
_entity.id
_entity.type
_entity.pdbx_description
1 polymer ?
#
loop_
_entity_poly.entity_id
_entity_poly.type
_entity_poly.pdbx_seq_one_letter_code
_entity_poly.pdbx_strand_id
1 'polypeptide(L)' 'MSLPRYPEYKDSGVAWLGEVPGHWQTLKLKFACEVFPSNVDKKSSDDETPVSLCNYT' A
#
# COMPACT_ATOMS: atom_id res chain seq x y z
N MET A 1 -18.73 11.02 15.94
CA MET A 1 -17.79 11.96 15.31
C MET A 1 -17.73 11.63 13.82
N SER A 2 -18.13 12.55 12.93
CA SER A 2 -18.03 12.35 11.47
C SER A 2 -17.03 13.35 10.89
N LEU A 3 -16.14 12.87 10.02
CA LEU A 3 -15.25 13.75 9.26
C LEU A 3 -16.05 14.46 8.14
N PRO A 4 -15.68 15.70 7.76
CA PRO A 4 -16.31 16.40 6.64
C PRO A 4 -16.02 15.69 5.31
N ARG A 5 -16.98 15.76 4.37
CA ARG A 5 -16.79 15.27 3.00
C ARG A 5 -15.94 16.24 2.17
N TYR A 6 -15.33 15.72 1.11
CA TYR A 6 -14.65 16.54 0.12
C TYR A 6 -15.66 17.30 -0.76
N PRO A 7 -15.29 18.47 -1.31
CA PRO A 7 -16.19 19.30 -2.11
C PRO A 7 -16.51 18.70 -3.49
N GLU A 8 -15.61 17.89 -4.04
CA GLU A 8 -15.73 17.29 -5.37
C GLU A 8 -15.15 15.88 -5.40
N TYR A 9 -15.73 15.05 -6.27
CA TYR A 9 -15.31 13.67 -6.51
C TYR A 9 -15.24 13.41 -8.01
N LYS A 10 -14.45 12.41 -8.39
CA LYS A 10 -14.30 11.92 -9.76
C LYS A 10 -14.25 10.40 -9.78
N ASP A 11 -14.63 9.82 -10.90
CA ASP A 11 -14.47 8.38 -11.12
C ASP A 11 -12.98 7.99 -11.07
N SER A 12 -12.66 6.93 -10.32
CA SER A 12 -11.28 6.47 -10.17
C SER A 12 -10.74 5.70 -11.38
N GLY A 13 -11.61 5.23 -12.29
CA GLY A 13 -11.26 4.27 -13.33
C GLY A 13 -10.97 2.86 -12.83
N VAL A 14 -11.16 2.58 -11.53
CA VAL A 14 -10.90 1.28 -10.88
C VAL A 14 -12.22 0.69 -10.40
N ALA A 15 -12.65 -0.41 -11.02
CA ALA A 15 -14.00 -0.96 -10.86
C ALA A 15 -14.45 -1.23 -9.42
N TRP A 16 -13.52 -1.60 -8.52
CA TRP A 16 -13.83 -1.88 -7.12
C TRP A 16 -13.73 -0.66 -6.20
N LEU A 17 -13.16 0.46 -6.66
CA LEU A 17 -12.84 1.63 -5.82
C LEU A 17 -13.93 2.72 -5.89
N GLY A 18 -14.61 2.87 -7.03
CA GLY A 18 -15.66 3.89 -7.22
C GLY A 18 -15.09 5.31 -7.35
N GLU A 19 -15.70 6.27 -6.66
CA GLU A 19 -15.32 7.69 -6.74
C GLU A 19 -14.27 8.10 -5.70
N VAL A 20 -13.37 9.01 -6.10
CA VAL A 20 -12.28 9.54 -5.28
C VAL A 20 -12.30 11.08 -5.28
N PRO A 21 -11.65 11.77 -4.32
CA PRO A 21 -11.63 13.23 -4.30
C PRO A 21 -11.07 13.83 -5.59
N GLY A 22 -11.70 14.88 -6.11
CA GLY A 22 -11.38 15.46 -7.42
C GLY A 22 -9.91 15.85 -7.58
N HIS A 23 -9.33 16.44 -6.53
CA HIS A 23 -7.94 16.92 -6.49
C HIS A 23 -6.86 15.81 -6.42
N TRP A 24 -7.21 14.54 -6.22
CA TRP A 24 -6.23 13.45 -6.15
C TRP A 24 -5.60 13.16 -7.53
N GLN A 25 -4.34 12.73 -7.56
CA GLN A 25 -3.65 12.40 -8.81
C GLN A 25 -3.20 10.94 -8.81
N THR A 26 -3.23 10.30 -9.98
CA THR A 26 -2.75 8.92 -10.16
C THR A 26 -1.27 8.93 -10.53
N LEU A 27 -0.44 8.33 -9.68
CA LEU A 27 1.01 8.31 -9.84
C LEU A 27 1.54 6.88 -9.64
N LYS A 28 2.70 6.57 -10.24
CA LYS A 28 3.41 5.32 -9.93
C LYS A 28 3.99 5.43 -8.52
N LEU A 29 3.87 4.38 -7.71
CA LEU A 29 4.29 4.37 -6.30
C LEU A 29 5.73 4.86 -6.08
N LYS A 30 6.66 4.49 -6.98
CA LYS A 30 8.07 4.91 -6.94
C LYS A 30 8.30 6.44 -6.98
N PHE A 31 7.28 7.21 -7.36
CA PHE A 31 7.33 8.68 -7.40
C PHE A 31 6.56 9.33 -6.24
N ALA A 32 5.80 8.55 -5.46
CA ALA A 32 4.93 9.05 -4.40
C ALA A 32 5.49 8.80 -3.00
N CYS A 33 6.41 7.85 -2.83
CA CYS A 33 7.02 7.55 -1.54
C CYS A 33 8.44 7.01 -1.68
N GLU A 34 9.21 7.15 -0.60
CA GLU A 34 10.43 6.40 -0.40
C GLU A 34 10.08 4.97 0.01
N VAL A 35 10.62 4.00 -0.72
CA VAL A 35 10.41 2.58 -0.43
C VAL A 35 11.63 2.09 0.34
N PHE A 36 11.40 1.76 1.61
CA PHE A 36 12.37 1.03 2.42
C PHE A 36 11.98 -0.43 2.37
N PRO A 37 12.59 -1.25 1.48
CA PRO A 37 12.44 -2.68 1.62
C PRO A 37 12.96 -3.03 3.00
N SER A 38 12.10 -3.59 3.85
CA SER A 38 12.60 -4.38 4.96
C SER A 38 13.32 -5.54 4.29
N ASN A 39 14.65 -5.46 4.16
CA ASN A 39 15.43 -6.67 4.13
C ASN A 39 15.00 -7.38 5.41
N VAL A 40 14.15 -8.39 5.29
CA VAL A 40 13.90 -9.30 6.40
C VAL A 40 15.28 -9.90 6.63
N ASP A 41 16.00 -9.32 7.57
CA ASP A 41 17.18 -9.92 8.16
C ASP A 41 16.67 -11.27 8.64
N LYS A 42 16.97 -12.33 7.87
CA LYS A 42 16.53 -13.69 8.15
C LYS A 42 17.38 -14.23 9.30
N LYS A 43 17.29 -13.58 10.46
CA LYS A 43 17.88 -14.02 11.71
C LYS A 43 16.86 -14.94 12.34
N SER A 44 16.99 -16.23 12.08
CA SER A 44 16.25 -17.25 12.79
C SER A 44 16.81 -17.38 14.20
N SER A 45 15.95 -17.37 15.21
CA SER A 45 16.27 -17.88 16.56
C SER A 45 15.82 -19.33 16.68
N ASP A 46 16.53 -20.14 17.48
CA ASP A 46 16.18 -21.55 17.67
C ASP A 46 14.82 -21.75 18.36
N ASP A 47 14.31 -20.73 19.06
CA ASP A 47 13.01 -20.75 19.74
C ASP A 47 11.82 -20.34 18.85
N GLU A 48 12.04 -20.08 17.55
CA GLU A 48 11.01 -19.64 16.63
C GLU A 48 10.37 -20.79 15.85
N THR A 49 9.07 -20.68 15.55
CA THR A 49 8.41 -21.64 14.67
C THR A 49 8.92 -21.45 13.24
N PRO A 50 9.51 -22.48 12.60
CA PRO A 50 10.05 -22.35 11.27
C PRO A 50 8.92 -22.12 10.26
N VAL A 51 9.03 -21.04 9.50
CA VAL A 51 8.12 -20.74 8.38
C VAL A 51 8.88 -20.79 7.06
N SER A 52 8.27 -21.40 6.05
CA SER A 52 8.82 -21.43 4.71
C SER A 52 8.72 -20.02 4.11
N LEU A 53 9.86 -19.35 3.92
CA LEU A 53 9.88 -18.10 3.18
C LEU A 53 9.79 -18.41 1.69
N CYS A 54 8.69 -18.02 1.07
CA CYS A 54 8.56 -17.99 -0.37
C CYS A 54 9.38 -16.81 -0.91
N ASN A 55 10.62 -17.08 -1.30
CA ASN A 55 11.39 -16.14 -2.10
C ASN A 55 10.89 -16.23 -3.55
N TYR A 56 10.37 -15.12 -4.08
CA TYR A 56 10.04 -15.04 -5.49
C TYR A 56 11.34 -15.08 -6.30
N THR A 57 11.45 -16.07 -7.20
CA THR A 57 12.55 -16.17 -8.17
C THR A 57 12.31 -15.20 -9.32
#